data_AF-A0A917VWI5-F1
#
_entry.id   AF-A0A917VWI5-F1
#
_cell.length_a   1.000
_cell.length_b   1.000
_cell.length_c   1.000
_cell.angle_alpha   90.00
_cell.angle_beta   90.00
_cell.angle_gamma   90.00
#
_symmetry.space_group_name_H-M   'P 1'
#
loop_
_entity.id
_entity.type
_entity.pdbx_description
1 polymer ?
#
loop_
_entity_poly.entity_id
_entity_poly.type
_entity_poly.pdbx_seq_one_letter_code
_entity_poly.pdbx_strand_id
1 'polypeptide(L)'
;MHAVDTVDFARVVAEYGSGSALLVEPGSSAAAHVPAQWAEIAGACDARVRSAAAVALWNLDLFELVPRFGAVLAECLDDVRVCLLRGDWVLLYALRKPFQPHEFRVGWDPATFGTDVPPCWDALPESLRVFLSMVHAGFTDLDGISFGPTRPRDMRTYTELAMVESVRNWDTDERIPGDRAMLIAKGLGGTNYFVSADLPDETVGWEFGGDMERPMDFGRTFDDLMGRGFELARDRPPEPPAAETPPTPEELRQRIAARSTVRAARAVFWNRELTEESARVRIAGLVAALLEAVEGQLSISPQDGLNGETVLPFDDDAGNIYRVDRLEIRYFLDPPPPDRPQAYLPLILRIWEQLGWEVTTSTGIDGISARARTPDWYELTLSHRDDARLRLAVASPGFHRPL
;
A
#
# COMPACT_ATOMS: atom_id res chain seq x y z
N MET A 1 -31.65 -5.11 3.67
CA MET A 1 -31.38 -5.15 5.12
C MET A 1 -29.88 -5.34 5.25
N HIS A 2 -29.13 -4.24 5.26
CA HIS A 2 -27.67 -4.27 5.33
C HIS A 2 -27.26 -4.65 6.76
N ALA A 3 -26.44 -5.70 6.90
CA ALA A 3 -25.74 -5.94 8.15
C ALA A 3 -24.92 -4.68 8.47
N VAL A 4 -25.04 -4.18 9.70
CA VAL A 4 -24.16 -3.14 10.21
C VAL A 4 -22.78 -3.79 10.34
N ASP A 5 -21.87 -3.48 9.41
CA ASP A 5 -20.45 -3.82 9.54
C ASP A 5 -19.97 -3.21 10.86
N THR A 6 -19.90 -4.05 11.88
CA THR A 6 -19.48 -3.62 13.21
C THR A 6 -17.97 -3.66 13.24
N VAL A 7 -17.32 -2.54 13.51
CA VAL A 7 -15.85 -2.45 13.57
C VAL A 7 -15.31 -3.37 14.66
N ASP A 8 -14.42 -4.30 14.30
CA ASP A 8 -13.80 -5.23 15.24
C ASP A 8 -12.48 -4.68 15.81
N PHE A 9 -12.59 -3.76 16.78
CA PHE A 9 -11.44 -3.24 17.52
C PHE A 9 -10.72 -4.30 18.35
N ALA A 10 -11.43 -5.35 18.79
CA ALA A 10 -10.85 -6.40 19.64
C ALA A 10 -9.81 -7.22 18.87
N ARG A 11 -10.08 -7.51 17.58
CA ARG A 11 -9.10 -8.15 16.68
C ARG A 11 -7.81 -7.35 16.59
N VAL A 12 -7.89 -6.04 16.38
CA VAL A 12 -6.70 -5.16 16.25
C VAL A 12 -5.93 -5.06 17.55
N VAL A 13 -6.61 -4.92 18.68
CA VAL A 13 -5.98 -4.93 20.00
C VAL A 13 -5.22 -6.25 20.26
N ALA A 14 -5.76 -7.38 19.78
CA ALA A 14 -5.10 -8.68 19.91
C ALA A 14 -3.81 -8.79 19.06
N GLU A 15 -3.68 -8.05 17.95
CA GLU A 15 -2.48 -8.06 17.10
C GLU A 15 -1.24 -7.53 17.83
N TYR A 16 -1.41 -6.66 18.83
CA TYR A 16 -0.32 -6.17 19.69
C TYR A 16 0.19 -7.20 20.71
N GLY A 17 -0.49 -8.34 20.84
CA GLY A 17 -0.19 -9.38 21.82
C GLY A 17 -0.88 -9.16 23.18
N SER A 18 -0.99 -10.25 23.94
CA SER A 18 -1.70 -10.26 25.23
C SER A 18 -1.09 -9.27 26.23
N GLY A 19 -1.94 -8.40 26.79
CA GLY A 19 -1.54 -7.40 27.79
C GLY A 19 -0.86 -6.15 27.23
N SER A 20 -0.58 -6.09 25.93
CA SER A 20 0.05 -4.93 25.30
C SER A 20 -0.92 -3.79 25.01
N ALA A 21 -2.20 -4.08 24.83
CA ALA A 21 -3.22 -3.10 24.49
C ALA A 21 -4.53 -3.41 25.24
N LEU A 22 -5.22 -2.36 25.68
CA LEU A 22 -6.50 -2.45 26.39
C LEU A 22 -7.48 -1.44 25.81
N LEU A 23 -8.57 -1.91 25.20
CA LEU A 23 -9.66 -1.06 24.77
C LEU A 23 -10.41 -0.50 25.98
N VAL A 24 -10.67 0.81 25.99
CA VAL A 24 -11.47 1.45 27.03
C VAL A 24 -12.94 1.34 26.66
N GLU A 25 -13.72 0.69 27.54
CA GLU A 25 -15.17 0.66 27.41
C GLU A 25 -15.81 1.88 28.08
N PRO A 26 -16.87 2.46 27.49
CA PRO A 26 -17.63 3.53 28.13
C PRO A 26 -18.13 3.12 29.52
N GLY A 27 -17.91 3.99 30.50
CA GLY A 27 -18.30 3.75 31.89
C GLY A 27 -17.39 2.77 32.67
N SER A 28 -16.31 2.25 32.05
CA SER A 28 -15.30 1.47 32.76
C SER A 28 -14.49 2.33 33.73
N SER A 29 -13.85 1.71 34.72
CA SER A 29 -12.91 2.40 35.62
C SER A 29 -11.70 2.99 34.88
N ALA A 30 -11.31 2.40 33.74
CA ALA A 30 -10.26 2.94 32.89
C ALA A 30 -10.65 4.28 32.25
N ALA A 31 -11.93 4.48 31.92
CA ALA A 31 -12.43 5.73 31.34
C ALA A 31 -12.20 6.95 32.25
N ALA A 32 -12.16 6.75 33.58
CA ALA A 32 -11.88 7.82 34.54
C ALA A 32 -10.42 8.34 34.51
N HIS A 33 -9.52 7.60 33.85
CA HIS A 33 -8.09 7.92 33.77
C HIS A 33 -7.67 8.37 32.36
N VAL A 34 -8.60 8.42 31.41
CA VAL A 34 -8.37 8.89 30.05
C VAL A 34 -8.03 10.40 30.07
N PRO A 35 -7.13 10.89 29.19
CA PRO A 35 -6.85 12.31 29.07
C PRO A 35 -8.13 13.14 28.94
N ALA A 36 -8.20 14.27 29.65
CA ALA A 36 -9.43 15.05 29.78
C ALA A 36 -10.02 15.47 28.42
N GLN A 37 -9.16 15.80 27.46
CA GLN A 37 -9.54 16.15 26.09
C GLN A 37 -10.19 15.01 25.29
N TRP A 38 -10.04 13.74 25.73
CA TRP A 38 -10.67 12.58 25.11
C TRP A 38 -11.81 12.00 25.95
N ALA A 39 -12.19 12.65 27.05
CA ALA A 39 -13.23 12.17 27.95
C ALA A 39 -14.59 12.00 27.25
N GLU A 40 -14.93 12.89 26.31
CA GLU A 40 -16.15 12.78 25.50
C GLU A 40 -16.13 11.52 24.62
N ILE A 41 -14.98 11.23 23.99
CA ILE A 41 -14.80 10.03 23.17
C ILE A 41 -14.90 8.77 24.02
N ALA A 42 -14.26 8.75 25.20
CA ALA A 42 -14.29 7.61 26.11
C ALA A 42 -15.69 7.35 26.70
N GLY A 43 -16.47 8.40 26.96
CA GLY A 43 -17.80 8.31 27.54
C GLY A 43 -18.92 7.99 26.54
N ALA A 44 -18.70 8.21 25.25
CA ALA A 44 -19.73 8.07 24.23
C ALA A 44 -19.96 6.60 23.82
N CYS A 45 -21.22 6.16 23.89
CA CYS A 45 -21.63 4.83 23.41
C CYS A 45 -21.84 4.78 21.88
N ASP A 46 -22.09 5.93 21.24
CA ASP A 46 -22.36 6.03 19.80
C ASP A 46 -21.09 6.34 19.00
N ALA A 47 -20.84 5.56 17.94
CA ALA A 47 -19.66 5.69 17.09
C ALA A 47 -19.57 7.05 16.38
N ARG A 48 -20.70 7.61 15.93
CA ARG A 48 -20.71 8.92 15.25
C ARG A 48 -20.36 10.04 16.22
N VAL A 49 -20.83 9.94 17.47
CA VAL A 49 -20.45 10.90 18.52
C VAL A 49 -18.95 10.83 18.79
N ARG A 50 -18.38 9.62 18.90
CA ARG A 50 -16.92 9.44 19.06
C ARG A 50 -16.13 10.01 17.89
N SER A 51 -16.54 9.70 16.66
CA SER A 51 -15.89 10.23 15.44
C SER A 51 -15.97 11.75 15.36
N ALA A 52 -17.13 12.34 15.64
CA ALA A 52 -17.29 13.80 15.63
C ALA A 52 -16.42 14.49 16.69
N ALA A 53 -16.40 13.96 17.92
CA ALA A 53 -15.55 14.47 18.99
C ALA A 53 -14.06 14.33 18.63
N ALA A 54 -13.65 13.21 18.04
CA ALA A 54 -12.26 12.98 17.62
C ALA A 54 -11.82 13.91 16.47
N VAL A 55 -12.69 14.16 15.49
CA VAL A 55 -12.41 15.09 14.39
C VAL A 55 -12.38 16.54 14.89
N ALA A 56 -13.19 16.90 15.88
CA ALA A 56 -13.18 18.24 16.48
C ALA A 56 -11.87 18.57 17.21
N LEU A 57 -11.05 17.58 17.55
CA LEU A 57 -9.70 17.79 18.10
C LEU A 57 -8.70 18.28 17.05
N TRP A 58 -8.96 18.02 15.76
CA TRP A 58 -8.03 18.37 14.70
C TRP A 58 -8.05 19.86 14.40
N ASN A 59 -6.87 20.47 14.34
CA ASN A 59 -6.72 21.89 14.06
C ASN A 59 -7.02 22.21 12.59
N LEU A 60 -7.68 23.33 12.33
CA LEU A 60 -8.00 23.79 10.98
C LEU A 60 -6.76 23.90 10.09
N ASP A 61 -5.66 24.42 10.63
CA ASP A 61 -4.39 24.58 9.91
C ASP A 61 -3.81 23.24 9.43
N LEU A 62 -4.06 22.15 10.16
CA LEU A 62 -3.66 20.82 9.67
C LEU A 62 -4.57 20.37 8.52
N PHE A 63 -5.88 20.61 8.58
CA PHE A 63 -6.77 20.29 7.46
C PHE A 63 -6.46 21.11 6.20
N GLU A 64 -5.90 22.31 6.36
CA GLU A 64 -5.37 23.07 5.22
C GLU A 64 -4.09 22.45 4.64
N LEU A 65 -3.23 21.86 5.50
CA LEU A 65 -2.04 21.12 5.05
C LEU A 65 -2.39 19.78 4.39
N VAL A 66 -3.38 19.05 4.93
CA VAL A 66 -3.81 17.72 4.46
C VAL A 66 -5.31 17.65 4.10
N PRO A 67 -5.76 18.42 3.09
CA PRO A 67 -7.18 18.54 2.74
C PRO A 67 -7.79 17.26 2.15
N ARG A 68 -7.00 16.40 1.50
CA ARG A 68 -7.44 15.08 1.05
C ARG A 68 -7.75 14.21 2.26
N PHE A 69 -6.82 14.11 3.20
CA PHE A 69 -6.99 13.31 4.41
C PHE A 69 -8.10 13.86 5.31
N GLY A 70 -8.28 15.18 5.35
CA GLY A 70 -9.42 15.79 6.03
C GLY A 70 -10.77 15.24 5.56
N ALA A 71 -10.95 15.03 4.25
CA ALA A 71 -12.18 14.36 3.79
C ALA A 71 -12.16 12.84 3.96
N VAL A 72 -11.00 12.19 4.03
CA VAL A 72 -10.95 10.78 4.47
C VAL A 72 -11.55 10.66 5.87
N LEU A 73 -11.18 11.55 6.80
CA LEU A 73 -11.81 11.57 8.12
C LEU A 73 -13.31 11.87 8.06
N ALA A 74 -13.73 12.80 7.19
CA ALA A 74 -15.15 13.17 7.08
C ALA A 74 -16.02 12.06 6.45
N GLU A 75 -15.50 11.34 5.46
CA GLU A 75 -16.27 10.39 4.64
C GLU A 75 -16.05 8.93 5.05
N CYS A 76 -14.87 8.58 5.53
CA CYS A 76 -14.44 7.20 5.75
C CYS A 76 -14.29 6.82 7.23
N LEU A 77 -14.37 7.75 8.18
CA LEU A 77 -14.24 7.43 9.60
C LEU A 77 -15.53 6.82 10.16
N ASP A 78 -15.53 5.51 10.35
CA ASP A 78 -16.71 4.80 10.86
C ASP A 78 -16.77 4.78 12.40
N ASP A 79 -15.61 4.75 13.09
CA ASP A 79 -15.55 4.80 14.56
C ASP A 79 -14.15 5.23 15.07
N VAL A 80 -14.10 5.72 16.30
CA VAL A 80 -12.87 5.99 17.06
C VAL A 80 -13.00 5.41 18.47
N ARG A 81 -11.95 4.75 18.97
CA ARG A 81 -11.92 4.22 20.34
C ARG A 81 -10.66 4.59 21.08
N VAL A 82 -10.80 4.83 22.38
CA VAL A 82 -9.65 5.03 23.28
C VAL A 82 -9.05 3.66 23.63
N CYS A 83 -7.73 3.57 23.55
CA CYS A 83 -6.96 2.38 23.90
C CYS A 83 -5.77 2.78 24.79
N LEU A 84 -5.43 1.93 25.75
CA LEU A 84 -4.16 2.00 26.47
C LEU A 84 -3.19 1.05 25.79
N LEU A 85 -2.24 1.58 25.01
CA LEU A 85 -1.26 0.84 24.26
C LEU A 85 0.10 0.94 24.94
N ARG A 86 0.57 -0.17 25.53
CA ARG A 86 1.86 -0.29 26.22
C ARG A 86 2.08 0.82 27.28
N GLY A 87 1.00 1.24 27.93
CA GLY A 87 1.00 2.28 28.96
C GLY A 87 0.76 3.71 28.44
N ASP A 88 0.77 3.92 27.13
CA ASP A 88 0.41 5.20 26.51
C ASP A 88 -1.07 5.21 26.12
N TRP A 89 -1.75 6.35 26.33
CA TRP A 89 -3.09 6.55 25.80
C TRP A 89 -3.04 6.83 24.29
N VAL A 90 -3.89 6.16 23.53
CA VAL A 90 -4.06 6.37 22.09
C VAL A 90 -5.52 6.40 21.68
N LEU A 91 -5.82 7.11 20.59
CA LEU A 91 -7.05 6.97 19.82
C LEU A 91 -6.80 6.03 18.64
N LEU A 92 -7.62 4.99 18.53
CA LEU A 92 -7.68 4.11 17.37
C LEU A 92 -8.79 4.59 16.44
N TYR A 93 -8.43 5.09 15.27
CA TYR A 93 -9.35 5.52 14.22
C TYR A 93 -9.58 4.36 13.26
N ALA A 94 -10.84 3.95 13.08
CA ALA A 94 -11.22 2.91 12.13
C ALA A 94 -11.75 3.54 10.84
N LEU A 95 -10.94 3.47 9.79
CA LEU A 95 -11.22 4.07 8.49
C LEU A 95 -11.68 3.00 7.50
N ARG A 96 -12.83 3.24 6.89
CA ARG A 96 -13.43 2.36 5.89
C ARG A 96 -12.65 2.41 4.58
N LYS A 97 -12.27 1.25 4.07
CA LYS A 97 -11.76 1.07 2.69
C LYS A 97 -12.73 0.25 1.84
N PRO A 98 -12.85 0.52 0.53
CA PRO A 98 -13.70 -0.26 -0.36
C PRO A 98 -13.25 -1.73 -0.41
N PHE A 99 -14.17 -2.65 -0.15
CA PHE A 99 -13.96 -4.10 -0.28
C PHE A 99 -12.80 -4.67 0.55
N GLN A 100 -12.38 -3.96 1.59
CA GLN A 100 -11.29 -4.32 2.49
C GLN A 100 -11.75 -4.14 3.95
N PRO A 101 -11.12 -4.85 4.91
CA PRO A 101 -11.27 -4.52 6.32
C PRO A 101 -10.93 -3.05 6.61
N HIS A 102 -11.44 -2.51 7.71
CA HIS A 102 -11.05 -1.18 8.17
C HIS A 102 -9.54 -1.08 8.31
N GLU A 103 -9.00 0.04 7.82
CA GLU A 103 -7.63 0.46 8.11
C GLU A 103 -7.62 1.22 9.43
N PHE A 104 -6.62 0.97 10.27
CA PHE A 104 -6.53 1.58 11.58
C PHE A 104 -5.41 2.61 11.62
N ARG A 105 -5.72 3.81 12.12
CA ARG A 105 -4.72 4.83 12.45
C ARG A 105 -4.65 5.01 13.96
N VAL A 106 -3.45 5.22 14.47
CA VAL A 106 -3.17 5.42 15.89
C VAL A 106 -2.79 6.88 16.10
N GLY A 107 -3.59 7.63 16.85
CA GLY A 107 -3.26 8.97 17.32
C GLY A 107 -2.79 8.91 18.78
N TRP A 108 -1.54 9.29 19.06
CA TRP A 108 -1.00 9.23 20.43
C TRP A 108 -1.40 10.45 21.25
N ASP A 109 -1.48 10.29 22.57
CA ASP A 109 -1.73 11.41 23.48
C ASP A 109 -0.60 12.46 23.37
N PRO A 110 -0.90 13.75 23.15
CA PRO A 110 0.10 14.81 23.09
C PRO A 110 0.96 14.89 24.36
N ALA A 111 0.48 14.43 25.52
CA ALA A 111 1.30 14.32 26.73
C ALA A 111 2.50 13.35 26.56
N THR A 112 2.48 12.51 25.52
CA THR A 112 3.57 11.58 25.19
C THR A 112 4.57 12.13 24.16
N PHE A 113 4.52 13.43 23.85
CA PHE A 113 5.43 14.12 22.92
C PHE A 113 6.90 13.76 23.17
N GLY A 114 7.32 13.74 24.44
CA GLY A 114 8.70 13.54 24.86
C GLY A 114 9.20 14.72 25.69
N THR A 115 10.38 14.56 26.28
CA THR A 115 11.05 15.62 27.05
C THR A 115 11.81 16.61 26.16
N ASP A 116 12.21 16.15 24.98
CA ASP A 116 13.11 16.86 24.08
C ASP A 116 12.45 17.06 22.71
N VAL A 117 12.81 18.16 22.08
CA VAL A 117 12.38 18.47 20.72
C VAL A 117 13.23 17.65 19.73
N PRO A 118 12.63 17.02 18.69
CA PRO A 118 13.38 16.22 17.73
C PRO A 118 14.48 17.00 16.98
N PRO A 119 15.52 16.31 16.48
CA PRO A 119 16.50 16.92 15.56
C PRO A 119 15.80 17.50 14.33
N CYS A 120 16.20 18.66 13.82
CA CYS A 120 15.55 19.27 12.63
C CYS A 120 14.04 19.57 12.78
N TRP A 121 13.52 19.67 14.01
CA TRP A 121 12.09 19.96 14.26
C TRP A 121 11.59 21.19 13.51
N ASP A 122 12.38 22.28 13.49
CA ASP A 122 11.99 23.54 12.84
C ASP A 122 11.87 23.44 11.31
N ALA A 123 12.34 22.35 10.69
CA ALA A 123 12.13 22.08 9.28
C ALA A 123 10.72 21.53 8.97
N LEU A 124 9.95 21.13 9.98
CA LEU A 124 8.56 20.73 9.81
C LEU A 124 7.65 21.96 9.65
N PRO A 125 6.60 21.87 8.79
CA PRO A 125 5.58 22.91 8.72
C PRO A 125 5.00 23.20 10.11
N GLU A 126 4.72 24.48 10.38
CA GLU A 126 4.18 24.92 11.68
C GLU A 126 2.89 24.20 12.04
N SER A 127 1.97 24.03 11.09
CA SER A 127 0.71 23.31 11.28
C SER A 127 0.92 21.87 11.76
N LEU A 128 1.94 21.19 11.24
CA LEU A 128 2.29 19.83 11.67
C LEU A 128 2.95 19.82 13.07
N ARG A 129 3.83 20.78 13.37
CA ARG A 129 4.44 20.91 14.71
C ARG A 129 3.38 21.16 15.79
N VAL A 130 2.43 22.05 15.49
CA VAL A 130 1.28 22.38 16.34
C VAL A 130 0.40 21.14 16.57
N PHE A 131 0.05 20.42 15.50
CA PHE A 131 -0.71 19.17 15.61
C PHE A 131 0.00 18.14 16.50
N LEU A 132 1.30 17.94 16.27
CA LEU A 132 2.10 16.97 17.00
C LEU A 132 2.24 17.30 18.48
N SER A 133 2.20 18.59 18.83
CA SER A 133 2.36 19.07 20.20
C SER A 133 1.05 19.14 20.98
N MET A 134 -0.09 19.34 20.29
CA MET A 134 -1.36 19.68 20.96
C MET A 134 -2.51 18.72 20.69
N VAL A 135 -2.49 17.96 19.58
CA VAL A 135 -3.60 17.10 19.17
C VAL A 135 -3.20 15.63 19.30
N HIS A 136 -2.14 15.23 18.60
CA HIS A 136 -1.63 13.88 18.63
C HIS A 136 -0.11 13.84 18.54
N ALA A 137 0.59 13.26 19.52
CA ALA A 137 2.04 13.06 19.48
C ALA A 137 2.45 11.90 18.53
N GLY A 138 2.03 12.00 17.28
CA GLY A 138 2.15 11.02 16.21
C GLY A 138 0.77 10.63 15.69
N PHE A 139 0.68 10.28 14.40
CA PHE A 139 -0.53 9.73 13.79
C PHE A 139 -0.13 8.77 12.66
N THR A 140 -0.11 7.46 12.91
CA THR A 140 0.44 6.49 11.94
C THR A 140 -0.43 5.25 11.80
N ASP A 141 -0.03 4.33 10.96
CA ASP A 141 -0.49 2.94 11.01
C ASP A 141 -0.10 2.23 12.31
N LEU A 142 -0.55 0.98 12.46
CA LEU A 142 -0.33 0.14 13.65
C LEU A 142 1.16 -0.12 13.95
N ASP A 143 2.04 0.02 12.96
CA ASP A 143 3.49 -0.17 13.07
C ASP A 143 4.23 1.02 13.70
N GLY A 144 3.53 2.13 13.95
CA GLY A 144 4.08 3.31 14.62
C GLY A 144 4.86 4.28 13.71
N ILE A 145 4.91 4.05 12.39
CA ILE A 145 5.73 4.87 11.49
C ILE A 145 5.16 5.05 10.09
N SER A 146 4.28 4.16 9.63
CA SER A 146 3.78 4.19 8.26
C SER A 146 2.61 5.17 8.07
N PHE A 147 2.57 5.80 6.89
CA PHE A 147 1.47 6.60 6.35
C PHE A 147 1.01 7.80 7.18
N GLY A 148 1.86 8.34 8.03
CA GLY A 148 1.58 9.58 8.75
C GLY A 148 2.71 9.96 9.69
N PRO A 149 2.58 11.06 10.44
CA PRO A 149 3.70 11.59 11.20
C PRO A 149 4.06 10.67 12.36
N THR A 150 5.32 10.25 12.40
CA THR A 150 5.90 9.48 13.50
C THR A 150 5.84 10.28 14.79
N ARG A 151 5.86 9.59 15.92
CA ARG A 151 5.88 10.22 17.24
C ARG A 151 7.14 11.07 17.40
N PRO A 152 7.06 12.31 17.92
CA PRO A 152 8.24 13.17 18.11
C PRO A 152 9.37 12.48 18.89
N ARG A 153 9.07 11.81 20.01
CA ARG A 153 10.08 11.03 20.77
C ARG A 153 10.76 9.89 20.01
N ASP A 154 10.17 9.43 18.90
CA ASP A 154 10.70 8.35 18.06
C ASP A 154 11.33 8.89 16.76
N MET A 155 11.14 10.18 16.44
CA MET A 155 11.78 10.83 15.31
C MET A 155 13.29 10.92 15.55
N ARG A 156 14.04 10.37 14.60
CA ARG A 156 15.50 10.24 14.67
C ARG A 156 16.12 10.54 13.32
N THR A 157 17.36 11.00 13.37
CA THR A 157 18.19 11.20 12.18
C THR A 157 18.60 9.86 11.58
N TYR A 158 18.95 9.86 10.30
CA TYR A 158 19.38 8.66 9.59
C TYR A 158 20.67 8.09 10.20
N THR A 159 21.55 8.94 10.71
CA THR A 159 22.74 8.53 11.46
C THR A 159 22.38 7.80 12.76
N GLU A 160 21.44 8.32 13.54
CA GLU A 160 20.97 7.65 14.78
C GLU A 160 20.25 6.32 14.50
N LEU A 161 19.59 6.22 13.36
CA LEU A 161 18.92 5.00 12.89
C LEU A 161 19.86 4.01 12.19
N ALA A 162 21.14 4.36 12.02
CA ALA A 162 22.12 3.57 11.28
C ALA A 162 21.63 3.17 9.88
N MET A 163 20.94 4.08 9.18
CA MET A 163 20.36 3.84 7.85
C MET A 163 21.39 4.06 6.74
N VAL A 164 21.71 5.32 6.45
CA VAL A 164 22.73 5.73 5.48
C VAL A 164 23.50 6.94 6.00
N GLU A 165 24.75 7.08 5.57
CA GLU A 165 25.61 8.22 5.98
C GLU A 165 25.17 9.54 5.35
N SER A 166 24.56 9.50 4.16
CA SER A 166 24.01 10.65 3.47
C SER A 166 22.93 10.23 2.49
N VAL A 167 21.92 11.05 2.30
CA VAL A 167 20.91 10.90 1.24
C VAL A 167 21.36 11.67 0.00
N ARG A 168 21.40 11.00 -1.15
CA ARG A 168 21.84 11.57 -2.42
C ARG A 168 20.65 12.01 -3.26
N ASN A 169 20.65 13.25 -3.74
CA ASN A 169 19.71 13.71 -4.76
C ASN A 169 20.12 13.15 -6.12
N TRP A 170 19.24 12.37 -6.74
CA TRP A 170 19.53 11.71 -8.02
C TRP A 170 19.73 12.70 -9.18
N ASP A 171 19.02 13.84 -9.15
CA ASP A 171 19.04 14.83 -10.22
C ASP A 171 20.24 15.78 -10.12
N THR A 172 20.60 16.21 -8.91
CA THR A 172 21.66 17.23 -8.68
C THR A 172 22.98 16.65 -8.18
N ASP A 173 23.01 15.38 -7.78
CA ASP A 173 24.14 14.72 -7.10
C ASP A 173 24.49 15.32 -5.72
N GLU A 174 23.72 16.31 -5.24
CA GLU A 174 23.87 16.89 -3.90
C GLU A 174 23.59 15.84 -2.83
N ARG A 175 24.25 15.99 -1.68
CA ARG A 175 24.14 15.03 -0.57
C ARG A 175 23.71 15.74 0.69
N ILE A 176 22.66 15.22 1.30
CA ILE A 176 22.18 15.64 2.61
C ILE A 176 22.83 14.72 3.65
N PRO A 177 23.62 15.25 4.59
CA PRO A 177 24.21 14.45 5.66
C PRO A 177 23.16 13.70 6.48
N GLY A 178 23.44 12.45 6.85
CA GLY A 178 22.48 11.59 7.57
C GLY A 178 22.11 12.10 8.96
N ASP A 179 22.96 12.90 9.59
CA ASP A 179 22.71 13.58 10.88
C ASP A 179 21.82 14.82 10.72
N ARG A 180 21.55 15.23 9.47
CA ARG A 180 20.67 16.35 9.10
C ARG A 180 19.40 15.88 8.38
N ALA A 181 19.22 14.58 8.18
CA ALA A 181 18.02 13.98 7.60
C ALA A 181 17.22 13.28 8.71
N MET A 182 16.13 13.89 9.17
CA MET A 182 15.25 13.30 10.19
C MET A 182 14.09 12.56 9.54
N LEU A 183 13.95 11.26 9.85
CA LEU A 183 12.83 10.44 9.40
C LEU A 183 11.52 10.87 10.07
N ILE A 184 10.49 11.13 9.27
CA ILE A 184 9.18 11.59 9.77
C ILE A 184 8.04 10.61 9.46
N ALA A 185 8.15 9.80 8.41
CA ALA A 185 7.15 8.79 8.05
C ALA A 185 7.73 7.75 7.11
N LYS A 186 7.08 6.59 7.01
CA LYS A 186 7.32 5.59 5.97
C LYS A 186 6.12 5.42 5.05
N GLY A 187 6.39 5.13 3.78
CA GLY A 187 5.39 4.78 2.78
C GLY A 187 5.50 3.31 2.37
N LEU A 188 4.88 3.00 1.22
CA LEU A 188 4.98 1.67 0.60
C LEU A 188 6.37 1.40 0.05
N GLY A 189 6.72 0.11 -0.09
CA GLY A 189 7.92 -0.33 -0.79
C GLY A 189 9.22 0.20 -0.19
N GLY A 190 9.28 0.33 1.14
CA GLY A 190 10.50 0.80 1.84
C GLY A 190 10.84 2.28 1.65
N THR A 191 9.90 3.08 1.14
CA THR A 191 10.10 4.52 0.97
C THR A 191 10.09 5.27 2.30
N ASN A 192 10.98 6.24 2.43
CA ASN A 192 11.11 7.06 3.61
C ASN A 192 10.86 8.53 3.28
N TYR A 193 10.18 9.21 4.19
CA TYR A 193 9.91 10.64 4.13
C TYR A 193 10.71 11.30 5.24
N PHE A 194 11.52 12.29 4.91
CA PHE A 194 12.37 12.97 5.86
C PHE A 194 12.34 14.48 5.66
N VAL A 195 12.72 15.20 6.72
CA VAL A 195 12.94 16.65 6.67
C VAL A 195 14.40 16.96 6.98
N SER A 196 14.85 18.09 6.44
CA SER A 196 16.20 18.60 6.64
C SER A 196 16.21 20.10 6.43
N ALA A 197 17.08 20.80 7.16
CA ALA A 197 17.37 22.21 6.90
C ALA A 197 18.16 22.44 5.59
N ASP A 198 18.65 21.35 4.97
CA ASP A 198 19.33 21.41 3.67
C ASP A 198 18.36 21.26 2.48
N LEU A 199 17.07 21.01 2.76
CA LEU A 199 16.02 21.04 1.76
C LEU A 199 15.44 22.47 1.65
N PRO A 200 14.90 22.85 0.47
CA PRO A 200 14.14 24.09 0.35
C PRO A 200 12.96 24.15 1.34
N ASP A 201 12.58 25.37 1.75
CA ASP A 201 11.42 25.59 2.61
C ASP A 201 10.15 24.94 2.02
N GLU A 202 9.27 24.46 2.92
CA GLU A 202 8.00 23.81 2.56
C GLU A 202 8.14 22.55 1.69
N THR A 203 9.32 21.93 1.66
CA THR A 203 9.55 20.67 0.95
C THR A 203 9.80 19.50 1.89
N VAL A 204 9.61 18.29 1.35
CA VAL A 204 9.91 17.02 2.01
C VAL A 204 10.85 16.21 1.12
N GLY A 205 11.80 15.53 1.77
CA GLY A 205 12.63 14.54 1.12
C GLY A 205 11.87 13.22 0.99
N TRP A 206 11.83 12.66 -0.21
CA TRP A 206 11.30 11.32 -0.48
C TRP A 206 12.43 10.47 -1.04
N GLU A 207 12.78 9.39 -0.34
CA GLU A 207 13.91 8.55 -0.73
C GLU A 207 13.61 7.06 -0.63
N PHE A 208 14.35 6.30 -1.44
CA PHE A 208 14.42 4.86 -1.39
C PHE A 208 15.88 4.39 -1.48
N GLY A 209 16.35 3.70 -0.44
CA GLY A 209 17.70 3.12 -0.42
C GLY A 209 18.83 4.16 -0.34
N GLY A 210 18.55 5.37 0.14
CA GLY A 210 19.51 6.46 0.26
C GLY A 210 19.58 7.37 -0.97
N ASP A 211 18.77 7.12 -2.01
CA ASP A 211 18.62 7.98 -3.17
C ASP A 211 17.25 8.67 -3.10
N MET A 212 17.25 10.01 -3.14
CA MET A 212 16.05 10.84 -3.22
C MET A 212 15.84 11.39 -4.62
N GLU A 213 14.56 11.56 -5.00
CA GLU A 213 14.20 12.41 -6.12
C GLU A 213 14.41 13.90 -5.76
N ARG A 214 14.07 14.80 -6.69
CA ARG A 214 13.95 16.22 -6.36
C ARG A 214 13.05 16.44 -5.13
N PRO A 215 13.35 17.44 -4.27
CA PRO A 215 12.49 17.78 -3.14
C PRO A 215 11.03 17.98 -3.59
N MET A 216 10.10 17.39 -2.85
CA MET A 216 8.68 17.43 -3.18
C MET A 216 7.97 18.44 -2.31
N ASP A 217 6.85 18.99 -2.78
CA ASP A 217 5.97 19.84 -1.96
C ASP A 217 5.50 19.06 -0.71
N PHE A 218 5.74 19.62 0.48
CA PHE A 218 5.46 18.92 1.74
C PHE A 218 3.97 18.59 1.85
N GLY A 219 3.12 19.60 1.76
CA GLY A 219 1.68 19.48 2.04
C GLY A 219 1.03 18.44 1.13
N ARG A 220 1.19 18.59 -0.19
CA ARG A 220 0.65 17.67 -1.18
C ARG A 220 1.16 16.25 -0.99
N THR A 221 2.47 16.09 -0.83
CA THR A 221 3.09 14.75 -0.73
C THR A 221 2.66 14.03 0.53
N PHE A 222 2.57 14.76 1.65
CA PHE A 222 2.15 14.22 2.93
C PHE A 222 0.65 13.91 2.96
N ASP A 223 -0.18 14.78 2.37
CA ASP A 223 -1.62 14.56 2.20
C ASP A 223 -1.91 13.32 1.33
N ASP A 224 -1.17 13.16 0.22
CA ASP A 224 -1.24 11.97 -0.64
C ASP A 224 -0.80 10.70 0.10
N LEU A 225 0.20 10.79 0.98
CA LEU A 225 0.65 9.68 1.82
C LEU A 225 -0.44 9.25 2.81
N MET A 226 -1.00 10.19 3.58
CA MET A 226 -2.01 9.91 4.60
C MET A 226 -3.34 9.46 3.98
N GLY A 227 -3.74 10.06 2.85
CA GLY A 227 -4.97 9.75 2.11
C GLY A 227 -4.87 8.51 1.20
N ARG A 228 -3.76 7.78 1.23
CA ARG A 228 -3.50 6.70 0.26
C ARG A 228 -4.44 5.51 0.44
N GLY A 229 -5.01 5.07 -0.68
CA GLY A 229 -5.86 3.88 -0.74
C GLY A 229 -7.29 4.09 -0.22
N PHE A 230 -7.69 5.32 0.10
CA PHE A 230 -9.07 5.68 0.36
C PHE A 230 -9.75 6.21 -0.90
N GLU A 231 -11.00 5.78 -1.12
CA GLU A 231 -11.84 6.23 -2.21
C GLU A 231 -12.87 7.23 -1.67
N LEU A 232 -12.78 8.48 -2.08
CA LEU A 232 -13.69 9.54 -1.67
C LEU A 232 -14.84 9.67 -2.67
N ALA A 233 -16.03 10.07 -2.20
CA ALA A 233 -17.19 10.30 -3.05
C ALA A 233 -16.90 11.36 -4.13
N ARG A 234 -16.09 12.37 -3.81
CA ARG A 234 -15.61 13.39 -4.77
C ARG A 234 -14.68 12.85 -5.85
N ASP A 235 -14.05 11.70 -5.62
CA ASP A 235 -13.19 11.04 -6.60
C ASP A 235 -14.02 10.15 -7.56
N ARG A 236 -15.32 9.94 -7.26
CA ARG A 236 -16.21 9.18 -8.13
C ARG A 236 -16.70 10.04 -9.29
N PRO A 237 -16.72 9.51 -10.53
CA PRO A 237 -17.32 10.21 -11.65
C PRO A 237 -18.79 10.53 -11.35
N PRO A 238 -19.29 11.72 -11.74
CA PRO A 238 -20.66 12.14 -11.43
C PRO A 238 -21.66 11.12 -11.97
N GLU A 239 -22.59 10.72 -11.11
CA GLU A 239 -23.66 9.81 -11.48
C GLU A 239 -24.58 10.52 -12.51
N PRO A 240 -24.85 9.93 -13.70
CA PRO A 240 -25.68 10.58 -14.70
C PRO A 240 -27.09 10.82 -14.13
N PRO A 241 -27.75 11.94 -14.49
CA PRO A 241 -29.04 12.31 -13.92
C PRO A 241 -30.06 11.18 -14.11
N ALA A 242 -30.85 10.93 -13.07
CA ALA A 242 -31.87 9.89 -13.06
C ALA A 242 -32.83 10.10 -14.24
N ALA A 243 -32.81 9.19 -15.20
CA ALA A 243 -33.72 9.22 -16.34
C ALA A 243 -35.17 9.15 -15.84
N GLU A 244 -36.03 10.08 -16.30
CA GLU A 244 -37.45 10.19 -15.94
C GLU A 244 -38.30 8.97 -16.35
N THR A 245 -37.73 8.08 -17.16
CA THR A 245 -38.36 6.83 -17.57
C THR A 245 -37.70 5.65 -16.83
N PRO A 246 -38.47 4.78 -16.13
CA PRO A 246 -37.90 3.57 -15.57
C PRO A 246 -37.26 2.76 -16.69
N PRO A 247 -35.99 2.34 -16.54
CA PRO A 247 -35.27 1.64 -17.59
C PRO A 247 -36.02 0.36 -17.96
N THR A 248 -36.15 0.13 -19.25
CA THR A 248 -36.71 -1.12 -19.79
C THR A 248 -35.92 -2.32 -19.26
N PRO A 249 -36.49 -3.54 -19.21
CA PRO A 249 -35.76 -4.73 -18.73
C PRO A 249 -34.43 -4.99 -19.45
N GLU A 250 -34.31 -4.51 -20.69
CA GLU A 250 -33.10 -4.59 -21.50
C GLU A 250 -32.08 -3.52 -21.12
N GLU A 251 -32.50 -2.28 -20.85
CA GLU A 251 -31.66 -1.23 -20.26
C GLU A 251 -31.27 -1.55 -18.82
N LEU A 252 -32.11 -2.24 -18.06
CA LEU A 252 -31.78 -2.72 -16.72
C LEU A 252 -30.73 -3.85 -16.81
N ARG A 253 -30.84 -4.76 -17.78
CA ARG A 253 -29.78 -5.75 -18.07
C ARG A 253 -28.48 -5.09 -18.51
N GLN A 254 -28.54 -4.07 -19.36
CA GLN A 254 -27.36 -3.29 -19.78
C GLN A 254 -26.77 -2.46 -18.64
N ARG A 255 -27.60 -1.89 -17.76
CA ARG A 255 -27.15 -1.13 -16.58
C ARG A 255 -26.63 -2.04 -15.48
N ILE A 256 -27.17 -3.24 -15.31
CA ILE A 256 -26.61 -4.27 -14.43
C ILE A 256 -25.26 -4.74 -15.00
N ALA A 257 -25.16 -4.93 -16.32
CA ALA A 257 -23.89 -5.23 -16.99
C ALA A 257 -22.88 -4.06 -16.91
N ALA A 258 -23.34 -2.81 -16.87
CA ALA A 258 -22.50 -1.62 -16.76
C ALA A 258 -22.14 -1.22 -15.31
N ARG A 259 -22.97 -1.58 -14.30
CA ARG A 259 -22.72 -1.34 -12.86
C ARG A 259 -22.03 -2.52 -12.16
N SER A 260 -21.87 -3.65 -12.83
CA SER A 260 -20.95 -4.70 -12.40
C SER A 260 -19.53 -4.32 -12.83
N THR A 261 -18.83 -3.53 -12.03
CA THR A 261 -17.35 -3.52 -12.00
C THR A 261 -16.87 -4.81 -11.34
N VAL A 262 -17.19 -5.92 -11.99
CA VAL A 262 -16.40 -7.14 -11.94
C VAL A 262 -15.05 -6.77 -12.57
N ARG A 263 -13.93 -7.13 -11.90
CA ARG A 263 -12.59 -7.09 -12.52
C ARG A 263 -12.73 -7.62 -13.95
N ALA A 264 -12.31 -6.86 -14.96
CA ALA A 264 -12.50 -7.26 -16.34
C ALA A 264 -12.05 -8.72 -16.50
N ALA A 265 -12.98 -9.62 -16.87
CA ALA A 265 -12.68 -11.03 -17.03
C ALA A 265 -11.52 -11.16 -18.02
N ARG A 266 -10.44 -11.79 -17.57
CA ARG A 266 -9.26 -12.03 -18.38
C ARG A 266 -9.66 -12.88 -19.59
N ALA A 267 -9.08 -12.61 -20.76
CA ALA A 267 -9.35 -13.43 -21.94
C ALA A 267 -8.87 -14.88 -21.69
N VAL A 268 -9.83 -15.81 -21.65
CA VAL A 268 -9.61 -17.24 -21.34
C VAL A 268 -9.42 -18.00 -22.65
N PHE A 269 -8.23 -18.60 -22.82
CA PHE A 269 -7.93 -19.50 -23.94
C PHE A 269 -7.51 -20.87 -23.39
N TRP A 270 -8.07 -21.93 -23.96
CA TRP A 270 -7.67 -23.30 -23.65
C TRP A 270 -7.49 -24.09 -24.94
N ASN A 271 -6.51 -24.98 -24.95
CA ASN A 271 -6.18 -25.81 -26.09
C ASN A 271 -6.42 -27.28 -25.72
N ARG A 272 -7.28 -27.96 -26.48
CA ARG A 272 -7.63 -29.38 -26.25
C ARG A 272 -6.48 -30.35 -26.57
N GLU A 273 -5.52 -29.93 -27.37
CA GLU A 273 -4.35 -30.72 -27.77
C GLU A 273 -3.14 -30.45 -26.85
N LEU A 274 -3.22 -29.42 -26.00
CA LEU A 274 -2.20 -29.13 -25.02
C LEU A 274 -2.29 -30.14 -23.88
N THR A 275 -1.14 -30.68 -23.49
CA THR A 275 -0.99 -31.56 -22.32
C THR A 275 -0.12 -30.86 -21.30
N GLU A 276 -0.17 -31.32 -20.05
CA GLU A 276 0.72 -30.82 -19.00
C GLU A 276 2.20 -30.93 -19.42
N GLU A 277 2.58 -32.03 -20.08
CA GLU A 277 3.95 -32.26 -20.55
C GLU A 277 4.35 -31.33 -21.70
N SER A 278 3.48 -31.14 -22.70
CA SER A 278 3.79 -30.21 -23.79
C SER A 278 3.77 -28.75 -23.34
N ALA A 279 2.95 -28.41 -22.32
CA ALA A 279 2.99 -27.11 -21.66
C ALA A 279 4.31 -26.88 -20.93
N ARG A 280 4.80 -27.87 -20.18
CA ARG A 280 6.10 -27.82 -19.49
C ARG A 280 7.25 -27.61 -20.47
N VAL A 281 7.31 -28.39 -21.54
CA VAL A 281 8.33 -28.26 -22.59
C VAL A 281 8.29 -26.88 -23.23
N ARG A 282 7.08 -26.36 -23.51
CA ARG A 282 6.92 -25.03 -24.10
C ARG A 282 7.39 -23.91 -23.17
N ILE A 283 7.04 -23.98 -21.88
CA ILE A 283 7.50 -23.01 -20.88
C ILE A 283 9.03 -23.03 -20.77
N ALA A 284 9.65 -24.21 -20.72
CA ALA A 284 11.11 -24.34 -20.72
C ALA A 284 11.74 -23.69 -21.96
N GLY A 285 11.14 -23.88 -23.15
CA GLY A 285 11.59 -23.23 -24.38
C GLY A 285 11.47 -21.70 -24.36
N LEU A 286 10.37 -21.15 -23.80
CA LEU A 286 10.19 -19.70 -23.65
C LEU A 286 11.24 -19.09 -22.72
N VAL A 287 11.53 -19.77 -21.60
CA VAL A 287 12.54 -19.32 -20.64
C VAL A 287 13.94 -19.42 -21.24
N ALA A 288 14.26 -20.50 -21.95
CA ALA A 288 15.55 -20.65 -22.64
C ALA A 288 15.77 -19.55 -23.69
N ALA A 289 14.75 -19.24 -24.52
CA ALA A 289 14.83 -18.17 -25.50
C ALA A 289 15.03 -16.79 -24.83
N LEU A 290 14.40 -16.55 -23.68
CA LEU A 290 14.64 -15.34 -22.90
C LEU A 290 16.09 -15.27 -22.41
N LEU A 291 16.66 -16.38 -21.92
CA LEU A 291 18.04 -16.44 -21.42
C LEU A 291 19.09 -16.26 -22.52
N GLU A 292 18.82 -16.81 -23.71
CA GLU A 292 19.65 -16.57 -24.90
C GLU A 292 19.61 -15.09 -25.31
N ALA A 293 18.44 -14.45 -25.26
CA ALA A 293 18.26 -13.05 -25.64
C ALA A 293 18.92 -12.05 -24.66
N VAL A 294 19.11 -12.44 -23.39
CA VAL A 294 19.91 -11.67 -22.41
C VAL A 294 21.39 -12.08 -22.40
N GLU A 295 21.86 -12.84 -23.40
CA GLU A 295 23.26 -13.23 -23.62
C GLU A 295 23.96 -13.86 -22.39
N GLY A 296 23.22 -14.63 -21.59
CA GLY A 296 23.77 -15.28 -20.39
C GLY A 296 24.04 -14.34 -19.21
N GLN A 297 23.54 -13.11 -19.25
CA GLN A 297 23.62 -12.14 -18.16
C GLN A 297 22.62 -12.39 -17.03
N LEU A 298 21.84 -13.47 -17.09
CA LEU A 298 20.91 -13.88 -16.02
C LEU A 298 21.05 -15.37 -15.75
N SER A 299 21.06 -15.74 -14.49
CA SER A 299 20.84 -17.11 -14.03
C SER A 299 19.41 -17.26 -13.53
N ILE A 300 18.87 -18.48 -13.57
CA ILE A 300 17.51 -18.77 -13.11
C ILE A 300 17.52 -19.85 -12.04
N SER A 301 16.64 -19.71 -11.06
CA SER A 301 16.37 -20.73 -10.06
C SER A 301 14.86 -20.87 -9.81
N PRO A 302 14.32 -22.08 -9.58
CA PRO A 302 12.90 -22.25 -9.31
C PRO A 302 12.51 -21.61 -7.96
N GLN A 303 11.31 -21.02 -7.88
CA GLN A 303 10.84 -20.39 -6.63
C GLN A 303 10.33 -21.42 -5.61
N ASP A 304 9.63 -22.47 -6.06
CA ASP A 304 8.96 -23.45 -5.20
C ASP A 304 9.20 -24.90 -5.70
N GLY A 305 9.51 -25.83 -4.79
CA GLY A 305 9.73 -27.24 -5.15
C GLY A 305 10.96 -27.48 -6.05
N LEU A 306 11.05 -28.65 -6.67
CA LEU A 306 12.21 -29.02 -7.51
C LEU A 306 12.27 -28.21 -8.83
N ASN A 307 11.12 -27.77 -9.34
CA ASN A 307 11.01 -27.16 -10.67
C ASN A 307 10.24 -25.83 -10.70
N GLY A 308 9.71 -25.31 -9.58
CA GLY A 308 8.88 -24.09 -9.59
C GLY A 308 7.43 -24.31 -10.05
N GLU A 309 7.04 -25.56 -10.30
CA GLU A 309 5.79 -25.92 -10.97
C GLU A 309 4.59 -25.98 -10.02
N THR A 310 3.49 -25.37 -10.42
CA THR A 310 2.19 -25.48 -9.76
C THR A 310 1.09 -25.64 -10.80
N VAL A 311 0.25 -26.67 -10.65
CA VAL A 311 -0.97 -26.82 -11.46
C VAL A 311 -2.11 -26.15 -10.70
N LEU A 312 -2.78 -25.21 -11.36
CA LEU A 312 -3.83 -24.39 -10.77
C LEU A 312 -5.15 -24.57 -11.55
N PRO A 313 -6.31 -24.54 -10.87
CA PRO A 313 -7.60 -24.38 -11.54
C PRO A 313 -7.57 -23.16 -12.45
N PHE A 314 -8.12 -23.27 -13.66
CA PHE A 314 -8.18 -22.13 -14.56
C PHE A 314 -9.33 -21.21 -14.18
N ASP A 315 -9.03 -19.95 -13.88
CA ASP A 315 -10.03 -18.91 -13.66
C ASP A 315 -9.79 -17.69 -14.57
N ASP A 316 -10.80 -16.83 -14.67
CA ASP A 316 -10.78 -15.59 -15.47
C ASP A 316 -10.46 -14.33 -14.65
N ASP A 317 -9.93 -14.45 -13.43
CA ASP A 317 -9.72 -13.36 -12.46
C ASP A 317 -11.00 -12.58 -12.06
N ALA A 318 -12.16 -12.93 -12.64
CA ALA A 318 -13.51 -12.42 -12.35
C ALA A 318 -14.34 -13.38 -11.47
N GLY A 319 -13.73 -14.50 -11.05
CA GLY A 319 -14.30 -15.48 -10.14
C GLY A 319 -14.94 -16.69 -10.83
N ASN A 320 -14.86 -16.81 -12.16
CA ASN A 320 -15.34 -18.01 -12.86
C ASN A 320 -14.22 -19.05 -12.94
N ILE A 321 -14.46 -20.23 -12.36
CA ILE A 321 -13.53 -21.37 -12.45
C ILE A 321 -14.00 -22.29 -13.59
N TYR A 322 -13.10 -22.57 -14.54
CA TYR A 322 -13.34 -23.43 -15.69
C TYR A 322 -12.91 -24.87 -15.37
N ARG A 323 -13.52 -25.85 -16.05
CA ARG A 323 -13.15 -27.28 -15.93
C ARG A 323 -11.90 -27.64 -16.76
N VAL A 324 -10.87 -26.81 -16.65
CA VAL A 324 -9.54 -26.98 -17.23
C VAL A 324 -8.53 -26.50 -16.20
N ASP A 325 -7.31 -27.00 -16.30
CA ASP A 325 -6.20 -26.59 -15.44
C ASP A 325 -5.20 -25.76 -16.24
N ARG A 326 -4.37 -24.96 -15.56
CA ARG A 326 -3.14 -24.38 -16.13
C ARG A 326 -1.92 -24.80 -15.35
N LEU A 327 -0.80 -24.87 -16.06
CA LEU A 327 0.52 -25.03 -15.48
C LEU A 327 1.13 -23.64 -15.31
N GLU A 328 1.53 -23.30 -14.10
CA GLU A 328 2.31 -22.12 -13.79
C GLU A 328 3.69 -22.55 -13.28
N ILE A 329 4.76 -21.99 -13.84
CA ILE A 329 6.12 -22.21 -13.38
C ILE A 329 6.74 -20.88 -12.95
N ARG A 330 7.28 -20.84 -11.74
CA ARG A 330 7.84 -19.64 -11.13
C ARG A 330 9.36 -19.75 -10.96
N TYR A 331 10.07 -18.72 -11.42
CA TYR A 331 11.53 -18.61 -11.37
C TYR A 331 11.97 -17.31 -10.68
N PHE A 332 13.05 -17.36 -9.93
CA PHE A 332 13.89 -16.20 -9.65
C PHE A 332 14.85 -15.99 -10.82
N LEU A 333 15.00 -14.73 -11.24
CA LEU A 333 16.01 -14.29 -12.19
C LEU A 333 17.10 -13.56 -11.40
N ASP A 334 18.28 -14.16 -11.38
CA ASP A 334 19.41 -13.75 -10.57
C ASP A 334 20.52 -13.22 -11.50
N PRO A 335 20.73 -11.89 -11.59
CA PRO A 335 21.82 -11.31 -12.37
C PRO A 335 23.20 -11.56 -11.74
N PRO A 336 24.29 -11.52 -12.52
CA PRO A 336 25.63 -11.64 -12.00
C PRO A 336 25.95 -10.42 -11.12
N PRO A 337 26.52 -10.61 -9.92
CA PRO A 337 27.02 -9.49 -9.13
C PRO A 337 28.06 -8.67 -9.92
N PRO A 338 28.04 -7.32 -9.88
CA PRO A 338 27.29 -6.46 -8.96
C PRO A 338 25.94 -5.96 -9.49
N ASP A 339 25.42 -6.50 -10.59
CA ASP A 339 24.26 -5.92 -11.25
C ASP A 339 22.97 -6.08 -10.42
N ARG A 340 22.16 -5.02 -10.37
CA ARG A 340 20.88 -5.04 -9.66
C ARG A 340 19.79 -5.68 -10.55
N PRO A 341 18.94 -6.59 -10.03
CA PRO A 341 17.89 -7.24 -10.82
C PRO A 341 16.90 -6.28 -11.49
N GLN A 342 16.71 -5.09 -10.92
CA GLN A 342 15.84 -4.04 -11.46
C GLN A 342 16.35 -3.46 -12.79
N ALA A 343 17.67 -3.49 -13.03
CA ALA A 343 18.27 -3.03 -14.29
C ALA A 343 17.88 -3.91 -15.48
N TYR A 344 17.50 -5.17 -15.23
CA TYR A 344 17.11 -6.13 -16.26
C TYR A 344 15.64 -6.06 -16.62
N LEU A 345 14.81 -5.35 -15.84
CA LEU A 345 13.38 -5.20 -16.10
C LEU A 345 13.11 -4.48 -17.43
N PRO A 346 13.69 -3.28 -17.72
CA PRO A 346 13.54 -2.65 -19.03
C PRO A 346 14.13 -3.47 -20.19
N LEU A 347 15.21 -4.23 -19.93
CA LEU A 347 15.83 -5.08 -20.95
C LEU A 347 14.90 -6.24 -21.36
N ILE A 348 14.33 -6.94 -20.40
CA ILE A 348 13.40 -8.05 -20.66
C ILE A 348 12.13 -7.55 -21.35
N LEU A 349 11.61 -6.39 -20.95
CA LEU A 349 10.46 -5.78 -21.62
C LEU A 349 10.74 -5.48 -23.09
N ARG A 350 11.92 -4.91 -23.38
CA ARG A 350 12.35 -4.64 -24.75
C ARG A 350 12.50 -5.92 -25.58
N ILE A 351 12.98 -7.01 -24.97
CA ILE A 351 13.06 -8.33 -25.62
C ILE A 351 11.65 -8.83 -25.98
N TRP A 352 10.69 -8.74 -25.04
CA TRP A 352 9.31 -9.15 -25.29
C TRP A 352 8.65 -8.34 -26.42
N GLU A 353 8.87 -7.02 -26.45
CA GLU A 353 8.40 -6.16 -27.54
C GLU A 353 9.04 -6.52 -28.89
N GLN A 354 10.35 -6.83 -28.92
CA GLN A 354 11.05 -7.26 -30.13
C GLN A 354 10.57 -8.62 -30.65
N LEU A 355 10.10 -9.49 -29.77
CA LEU A 355 9.46 -10.76 -30.11
C LEU A 355 8.00 -10.58 -30.58
N GLY A 356 7.50 -9.34 -30.60
CA GLY A 356 6.15 -9.00 -31.05
C GLY A 356 5.05 -9.37 -30.07
N TRP A 357 5.38 -9.52 -28.79
CA TRP A 357 4.41 -9.88 -27.75
C TRP A 357 3.64 -8.65 -27.27
N GLU A 358 2.38 -8.85 -26.88
CA GLU A 358 1.58 -7.79 -26.27
C GLU A 358 2.06 -7.60 -24.83
N VAL A 359 2.73 -6.47 -24.56
CA VAL A 359 3.27 -6.12 -23.24
C VAL A 359 2.38 -5.09 -22.57
N THR A 360 1.99 -5.38 -21.33
CA THR A 360 1.27 -4.45 -20.46
C THR A 360 2.07 -4.28 -19.18
N THR A 361 2.33 -3.02 -18.82
CA THR A 361 3.01 -2.69 -17.56
C THR A 361 1.99 -2.15 -16.58
N SER A 362 2.04 -2.64 -15.35
CA SER A 362 1.26 -2.13 -14.24
C SER A 362 2.17 -1.86 -13.06
N THR A 363 2.21 -0.60 -12.66
CA THR A 363 2.79 -0.16 -11.40
C THR A 363 1.70 -0.24 -10.33
N GLY A 364 1.88 -1.15 -9.38
CA GLY A 364 0.92 -1.40 -8.31
C GLY A 364 1.59 -1.42 -6.94
N ILE A 365 0.80 -1.73 -5.91
CA ILE A 365 1.23 -1.77 -4.50
C ILE A 365 2.30 -2.85 -4.25
N ASP A 366 2.38 -3.88 -5.11
CA ASP A 366 3.33 -5.00 -5.03
C ASP A 366 4.62 -4.80 -5.86
N GLY A 367 4.88 -3.59 -6.36
CA GLY A 367 6.04 -3.24 -7.18
C GLY A 367 5.72 -3.13 -8.67
N ILE A 368 6.78 -3.07 -9.51
CA ILE A 368 6.61 -3.04 -10.97
C ILE A 368 6.28 -4.46 -11.42
N SER A 369 5.11 -4.62 -12.02
CA SER A 369 4.71 -5.86 -12.68
C SER A 369 4.53 -5.59 -14.17
N ALA A 370 5.10 -6.46 -14.99
CA ALA A 370 4.89 -6.45 -16.42
C ALA A 370 4.33 -7.80 -16.83
N ARG A 371 3.35 -7.76 -17.72
CA ARG A 371 2.76 -8.96 -18.30
C ARG A 371 2.99 -8.94 -19.80
N ALA A 372 3.42 -10.06 -20.35
CA ALA A 372 3.45 -10.29 -21.77
C ALA A 372 2.60 -11.51 -22.12
N ARG A 373 1.97 -11.48 -23.29
CA ARG A 373 1.27 -12.63 -23.85
C ARG A 373 1.89 -13.05 -25.17
N THR A 374 2.22 -14.33 -25.28
CA THR A 374 2.71 -14.91 -26.54
C THR A 374 1.55 -15.19 -27.52
N PRO A 375 1.82 -15.34 -28.84
CA PRO A 375 0.79 -15.66 -29.83
C PRO A 375 0.02 -16.96 -29.55
N ASP A 376 0.67 -17.92 -28.88
CA ASP A 376 0.10 -19.19 -28.41
C ASP A 376 -0.50 -19.12 -27.00
N TRP A 377 -0.80 -17.90 -26.52
CA TRP A 377 -1.54 -17.62 -25.28
C TRP A 377 -0.84 -18.00 -23.96
N TYR A 378 0.48 -18.18 -23.97
CA TYR A 378 1.24 -18.24 -22.72
C TYR A 378 1.37 -16.84 -22.15
N GLU A 379 1.28 -16.74 -20.84
CA GLU A 379 1.41 -15.48 -20.14
C GLU A 379 2.66 -15.48 -19.29
N LEU A 380 3.45 -14.43 -19.46
CA LEU A 380 4.64 -14.18 -18.67
C LEU A 380 4.37 -12.99 -17.77
N THR A 381 4.52 -13.17 -16.47
CA THR A 381 4.45 -12.10 -15.49
C THR A 381 5.82 -11.92 -14.87
N LEU A 382 6.42 -10.77 -15.14
CA LEU A 382 7.64 -10.32 -14.51
C LEU A 382 7.28 -9.38 -13.38
N SER A 383 7.77 -9.65 -12.18
CA SER A 383 7.50 -8.85 -11.00
C SER A 383 8.77 -8.64 -10.20
N HIS A 384 8.89 -7.45 -9.62
CA HIS A 384 9.91 -7.15 -8.64
C HIS A 384 9.22 -6.66 -7.37
N ARG A 385 9.23 -7.51 -6.34
CA ARG A 385 8.72 -7.23 -4.99
C ARG A 385 9.92 -7.11 -4.05
N ASP A 386 9.81 -6.31 -2.99
CA ASP A 386 10.80 -5.85 -1.99
C ASP A 386 11.98 -6.79 -1.58
N ASP A 387 11.97 -8.08 -1.93
CA ASP A 387 13.02 -9.07 -1.71
C ASP A 387 14.08 -9.13 -2.84
N ALA A 388 14.76 -8.02 -3.15
CA ALA A 388 16.05 -7.96 -3.90
C ALA A 388 16.27 -8.88 -5.14
N ARG A 389 15.24 -9.48 -5.74
CA ARG A 389 15.31 -10.48 -6.81
C ARG A 389 14.13 -10.32 -7.76
N LEU A 390 14.40 -10.53 -9.03
CA LEU A 390 13.40 -10.44 -10.08
C LEU A 390 12.66 -11.78 -10.18
N ARG A 391 11.33 -11.75 -10.25
CA ARG A 391 10.46 -12.94 -10.24
C ARG A 391 9.76 -13.06 -11.58
N LEU A 392 9.93 -14.20 -12.24
CA LEU A 392 9.24 -14.55 -13.48
C LEU A 392 8.25 -15.69 -13.21
N ALA A 393 6.98 -15.45 -13.48
CA ALA A 393 5.97 -16.50 -13.55
C ALA A 393 5.57 -16.71 -15.02
N VAL A 394 5.53 -17.96 -15.47
CA VAL A 394 5.05 -18.33 -16.81
C VAL A 394 3.86 -19.27 -16.65
N ALA A 395 2.70 -18.86 -17.17
CA ALA A 395 1.47 -19.63 -17.12
C ALA A 395 1.06 -20.10 -18.51
N SER A 396 0.68 -21.38 -18.61
CA SER A 396 0.11 -21.96 -19.83
C SER A 396 -1.33 -21.53 -20.06
N PRO A 397 -1.84 -21.65 -21.30
CA PRO A 397 -3.27 -21.77 -21.56
C PRO A 397 -3.90 -22.90 -20.76
N GLY A 398 -5.23 -22.88 -20.67
CA GLY A 398 -5.97 -23.99 -20.07
C GLY A 398 -5.79 -25.29 -20.88
N PHE A 399 -5.66 -26.41 -20.19
CA PHE A 399 -5.68 -27.75 -20.78
C PHE A 399 -6.56 -28.71 -19.97
N HIS A 400 -7.04 -29.77 -20.61
CA HIS A 400 -7.77 -30.84 -19.93
C HIS A 400 -6.77 -31.89 -19.45
N ARG A 401 -6.84 -32.24 -18.16
CA ARG A 401 -6.12 -33.43 -17.67
C ARG A 401 -6.88 -34.68 -18.12
N PRO A 402 -6.20 -35.69 -18.69
CA PRO A 402 -6.77 -37.03 -18.76
C PRO A 402 -7.03 -37.51 -17.33
N LEU A 403 -8.23 -38.04 -17.09
CA LEU A 403 -8.66 -38.63 -15.82
C LEU A 403 -7.78 -39.80 -15.39
#